data_AF-A0A3S4XUU1-F1
#
_entry.id   AF-A0A3S4XUU1-F1
#
_cell.length_a   1.000
_cell.length_b   1.000
_cell.length_c   1.000
_cell.angle_alpha   90.00
_cell.angle_beta   90.00
_cell.angle_gamma   90.00
#
_symmetry.space_group_name_H-M   'P 1'
#
loop_
_entity.id
_entity.type
_entity.pdbx_description
1 polymer ?
#
loop_
_entity_poly.entity_id
_entity_poly.type
_entity_poly.pdbx_seq_one_letter_code
_entity_poly.pdbx_strand_id
1 'polypeptide(L)'
;MHFYRPLRPLAALTFDLDDTLYDNRPVIKQTEHESVAFLQNYHPGLSHFQSADFHRLRQELREQDPEIYHDVTQWRWRAVHLALSRQGLRDAEASIGADAAMQNFALWRSRIDVPEATHATLRALGNVIRWWRSPMAMPIRPSAGWSNTSSLCCAPGQMAAPSRIRICINWRSKGWAWRQNKSCTSGMT
;
A
#
# COMPACT_ATOMS: atom_id res chain seq x y z
N MET A 1 1.18 23.85 -32.18
CA MET A 1 0.06 24.57 -31.53
C MET A 1 -0.53 23.66 -30.46
N HIS A 2 -0.43 24.01 -29.18
CA HIS A 2 -1.01 23.22 -28.09
C HIS A 2 -2.46 23.65 -27.87
N PHE A 3 -3.40 22.73 -28.08
CA PHE A 3 -4.81 22.95 -27.77
C PHE A 3 -5.10 22.42 -26.37
N TYR A 4 -5.36 23.32 -25.42
CA TYR A 4 -5.80 22.94 -24.10
C TYR A 4 -7.31 22.76 -24.08
N ARG A 5 -7.76 21.64 -23.51
CA ARG A 5 -9.18 21.39 -23.32
C ARG A 5 -9.70 22.35 -22.24
N PRO A 6 -10.83 23.06 -22.47
CA PRO A 6 -11.40 23.92 -21.43
C PRO A 6 -11.73 23.10 -20.19
N LEU A 7 -11.33 23.61 -19.03
CA LEU A 7 -11.52 22.95 -17.74
C LEU A 7 -13.02 22.82 -17.46
N ARG A 8 -13.50 21.58 -17.39
CA ARG A 8 -14.86 21.27 -16.94
C ARG A 8 -14.90 21.28 -15.41
N PRO A 9 -16.10 21.44 -14.80
CA PRO A 9 -16.25 21.28 -13.35
C PRO A 9 -15.63 19.95 -12.89
N LEU A 10 -14.68 20.03 -11.96
CA LEU A 10 -13.94 18.87 -11.47
C LEU A 10 -14.86 18.04 -10.57
N ALA A 11 -15.05 16.76 -10.91
CA ALA A 11 -15.93 15.86 -10.17
C ALA A 11 -15.19 14.91 -9.21
N ALA A 12 -13.86 14.87 -9.26
CA ALA A 12 -12.98 14.05 -8.41
C ALA A 12 -11.55 14.57 -8.48
N LEU A 13 -10.83 14.42 -7.37
CA LEU A 13 -9.37 14.50 -7.33
C LEU A 13 -8.85 13.20 -6.73
N THR A 14 -7.97 12.53 -7.47
CA THR A 14 -7.27 11.33 -7.02
C THR A 14 -5.81 11.70 -6.84
N PHE A 15 -5.27 11.41 -5.66
CA PHE A 15 -3.85 11.60 -5.38
C PHE A 15 -3.18 10.24 -5.33
N ASP A 16 -1.98 10.16 -5.92
CA ASP A 16 -1.08 9.08 -5.58
C ASP A 16 -0.60 9.23 -4.13
N LEU A 17 0.00 8.17 -3.59
CA LEU A 17 0.53 8.15 -2.22
C LEU A 17 2.00 8.51 -2.18
N ASP A 18 2.81 7.62 -2.74
CA ASP A 18 4.26 7.65 -2.65
C ASP A 18 4.82 8.88 -3.38
N ASP A 19 5.71 9.64 -2.73
CA ASP A 19 6.32 10.86 -3.27
C ASP A 19 5.32 11.96 -3.68
N THR A 20 4.04 11.81 -3.29
CA THR A 20 2.98 12.80 -3.49
C THR A 20 2.45 13.32 -2.16
N LEU A 21 2.01 12.43 -1.26
CA LEU A 21 1.48 12.83 0.05
C LEU A 21 2.55 12.80 1.15
N TYR A 22 3.62 12.03 0.95
CA TYR A 22 4.75 11.90 1.86
C TYR A 22 6.04 11.54 1.11
N ASP A 23 7.20 11.77 1.74
CA ASP A 23 8.49 11.31 1.21
C ASP A 23 8.63 9.80 1.44
N ASN A 24 8.62 9.03 0.36
CA ASN A 24 8.64 7.57 0.44
C ASN A 24 10.07 7.01 0.65
N ARG A 25 11.11 7.78 0.34
CA ARG A 25 12.51 7.33 0.43
C ARG A 25 12.92 6.83 1.82
N PRO A 26 12.68 7.57 2.93
CA PRO A 26 13.04 7.08 4.26
C PRO A 26 12.24 5.84 4.66
N VAL A 27 10.98 5.75 4.25
CA VAL A 27 10.09 4.61 4.55
C VAL A 27 10.59 3.34 3.87
N ILE A 28 10.91 3.40 2.56
CA ILE A 28 11.45 2.25 1.83
C ILE A 28 12.80 1.84 2.39
N LYS A 29 13.70 2.80 2.64
CA LYS A 29 15.03 2.50 3.20
C LYS A 29 14.94 1.78 4.54
N GLN A 30 14.08 2.26 5.44
CA GLN A 30 13.86 1.59 6.74
C GLN A 30 13.24 0.21 6.54
N THR A 31 12.23 0.11 5.68
CA THR A 31 11.56 -1.17 5.40
C THR A 31 12.53 -2.22 4.87
N GLU A 32 13.44 -1.85 3.96
CA GLU A 32 14.47 -2.75 3.43
C GLU A 32 15.45 -3.19 4.52
N HIS A 33 15.94 -2.25 5.33
CA HIS A 33 16.84 -2.55 6.44
C HIS A 33 16.21 -3.55 7.43
N GLU A 34 14.98 -3.28 7.85
CA GLU A 34 14.26 -4.11 8.83
C GLU A 34 13.83 -5.46 8.25
N SER A 35 13.59 -5.54 6.94
CA SER A 35 13.31 -6.81 6.28
C SER A 35 14.55 -7.70 6.24
N VAL A 36 15.72 -7.13 5.98
CA VAL A 36 17.00 -7.88 6.02
C VAL A 36 17.31 -8.31 7.45
N ALA A 37 17.21 -7.40 8.42
CA ALA A 37 17.43 -7.70 9.83
C ALA A 37 16.48 -8.80 10.34
N PHE A 38 15.22 -8.78 9.92
CA PHE A 38 14.27 -9.84 10.23
C PHE A 38 14.75 -11.21 9.74
N LEU A 39 15.18 -11.32 8.47
CA LEU A 39 15.64 -12.58 7.91
C LEU A 39 16.92 -13.10 8.57
N GLN A 40 17.85 -12.20 8.89
CA GLN A 40 19.09 -12.53 9.63
C GLN A 40 18.80 -13.14 11.00
N ASN A 41 17.78 -12.61 11.69
CA ASN A 41 17.35 -13.12 12.99
C ASN A 41 16.42 -14.33 12.90
N TYR A 42 15.76 -14.54 11.76
CA TYR A 42 14.79 -15.63 11.58
C TYR A 42 15.47 -17.00 11.44
N HIS A 43 16.59 -17.09 10.72
CA HIS A 43 17.28 -18.36 10.50
C HIS A 43 18.81 -18.20 10.52
N PRO A 44 19.58 -19.07 11.24
CA PRO A 44 21.04 -18.96 11.33
C PRO A 44 21.76 -18.93 9.98
N GLY A 45 21.26 -19.70 9.00
CA GLY A 45 21.80 -19.73 7.64
C GLY A 45 21.63 -18.42 6.85
N LEU A 46 20.81 -17.49 7.34
CA LEU A 46 20.61 -16.15 6.76
C LEU A 46 21.30 -15.04 7.57
N SER A 47 22.12 -15.37 8.57
CA SER A 47 22.83 -14.38 9.41
C SER A 47 23.67 -13.36 8.62
N HIS A 48 24.20 -13.76 7.46
CA HIS A 48 24.96 -12.89 6.56
C HIS A 48 24.13 -12.33 5.39
N PHE A 49 22.82 -12.56 5.36
CA PHE A 49 21.96 -12.13 4.26
C PHE A 49 22.00 -10.61 4.06
N GLN A 50 22.18 -10.16 2.83
CA GLN A 50 22.24 -8.73 2.49
C GLN A 50 21.10 -8.33 1.55
N SER A 51 20.86 -7.03 1.41
CA SER A 51 19.92 -6.51 0.40
C SER A 51 20.28 -6.98 -1.03
N ALA A 52 21.58 -7.07 -1.34
CA ALA A 52 22.07 -7.59 -2.61
C ALA A 52 21.62 -9.05 -2.89
N ASP A 53 21.56 -9.90 -1.87
CA ASP A 53 21.06 -11.26 -2.00
C ASP A 53 19.57 -11.27 -2.35
N PHE A 54 18.80 -10.38 -1.71
CA PHE A 54 17.38 -10.23 -2.01
C PHE A 54 17.13 -9.81 -3.47
N HIS A 55 17.92 -8.86 -3.97
CA HIS A 55 17.86 -8.45 -5.37
C HIS A 55 18.20 -9.59 -6.33
N ARG A 56 19.26 -10.36 -6.03
CA ARG A 56 19.67 -11.52 -6.83
C ARG A 56 18.57 -12.58 -6.90
N LEU A 57 17.96 -12.93 -5.77
CA LEU A 57 16.85 -13.90 -5.72
C LEU A 57 15.64 -13.42 -6.53
N ARG A 58 15.32 -12.13 -6.49
CA ARG A 58 14.24 -11.56 -7.30
C ARG A 58 14.55 -11.60 -8.79
N GLN A 59 15.79 -11.31 -9.19
CA GLN A 59 16.19 -11.42 -10.60
C GLN A 59 16.06 -12.86 -11.09
N GLU A 60 16.56 -13.82 -10.32
CA GLU A 60 16.45 -15.25 -10.64
C GLU A 60 14.98 -15.68 -10.83
N LEU A 61 14.09 -15.26 -9.92
CA LEU A 61 12.66 -15.56 -10.05
C LEU A 61 12.02 -14.93 -11.28
N ARG A 62 12.50 -13.75 -11.71
CA ARG A 62 12.00 -13.08 -12.92
C ARG A 62 12.50 -13.76 -14.19
N GLU A 63 13.71 -14.32 -14.18
CA GLU A 63 14.20 -15.13 -15.30
C GLU A 63 13.35 -16.40 -15.50
N GLN A 64 12.87 -16.99 -14.40
CA GLN A 64 11.99 -18.17 -14.43
C GLN A 64 10.53 -17.82 -14.77
N ASP A 65 10.04 -16.68 -14.28
CA ASP A 65 8.68 -16.20 -14.46
C ASP A 65 8.70 -14.70 -14.82
N PRO A 66 8.80 -14.35 -16.12
CA PRO A 66 8.94 -12.96 -16.56
C PRO A 66 7.80 -12.04 -16.14
N GLU A 67 6.60 -12.57 -15.90
CA GLU A 67 5.38 -11.82 -15.57
C GLU A 67 5.22 -11.55 -14.07
N ILE A 68 6.05 -12.19 -13.21
CA ILE A 68 5.98 -12.05 -11.75
C ILE A 68 6.13 -10.59 -11.26
N TYR A 69 6.77 -9.73 -12.06
CA TYR A 69 6.99 -8.34 -11.71
C TYR A 69 5.70 -7.52 -11.52
N HIS A 70 4.59 -7.97 -12.12
CA HIS A 70 3.29 -7.34 -11.95
C HIS A 70 2.69 -7.52 -10.55
N ASP A 71 3.11 -8.56 -9.82
CA ASP A 71 2.74 -8.80 -8.42
C ASP A 71 3.97 -8.70 -7.51
N VAL A 72 4.32 -7.47 -7.15
CA VAL A 72 5.46 -7.17 -6.26
C VAL A 72 5.35 -7.83 -4.88
N THR A 73 4.13 -8.13 -4.42
CA THR A 73 3.89 -8.80 -3.13
C THR A 73 4.25 -10.28 -3.24
N GLN A 74 3.73 -10.95 -4.28
CA GLN A 74 4.04 -12.35 -4.56
C GLN A 74 5.53 -12.52 -4.89
N TRP A 75 6.10 -11.60 -5.66
CA TRP A 75 7.51 -11.64 -6.02
C TRP A 75 8.41 -11.56 -4.78
N ARG A 76 8.08 -10.69 -3.82
CA ARG A 76 8.78 -10.59 -2.54
C ARG A 76 8.63 -11.87 -1.71
N TRP A 77 7.41 -12.38 -1.59
CA TRP A 77 7.14 -13.59 -0.83
C TRP A 77 7.92 -14.79 -1.40
N ARG A 78 7.91 -14.99 -2.72
CA ARG A 78 8.66 -16.07 -3.38
C ARG A 78 10.17 -15.93 -3.19
N ALA A 79 10.70 -14.70 -3.18
CA ALA A 79 12.12 -14.47 -2.94
C ALA A 79 12.52 -14.89 -1.52
N VAL A 80 11.70 -14.56 -0.50
CA VAL A 80 11.94 -15.01 0.88
C VAL A 80 11.81 -16.52 0.99
N HIS A 81 10.76 -17.10 0.41
CA HIS A 81 10.55 -18.55 0.41
C HIS A 81 11.76 -19.28 -0.18
N LEU A 82 12.25 -18.83 -1.35
CA LEU A 82 13.43 -19.40 -2.00
C LEU A 82 14.69 -19.25 -1.13
N ALA A 83 14.87 -18.11 -0.45
CA ALA A 83 15.99 -17.92 0.47
C ALA A 83 15.97 -18.96 1.59
N LEU A 84 14.81 -19.20 2.20
CA LEU A 84 14.62 -20.15 3.30
C LEU A 84 14.75 -21.60 2.83
N SER A 85 14.14 -21.98 1.70
CA SER A 85 14.28 -23.31 1.14
C SER A 85 15.75 -23.65 0.84
N ARG A 86 16.55 -22.68 0.39
CA ARG A 86 17.98 -22.86 0.15
C ARG A 86 18.81 -23.08 1.42
N GLN A 87 18.28 -22.71 2.58
CA GLN A 87 18.87 -23.05 3.88
C GLN A 87 18.45 -24.43 4.40
N GLY A 88 17.71 -25.20 3.59
CA GLY A 88 17.29 -26.56 3.94
C GLY A 88 15.94 -26.66 4.65
N LEU A 89 15.19 -25.55 4.77
CA LEU A 89 13.85 -25.60 5.34
C LEU A 89 12.91 -26.35 4.40
N ARG A 90 12.01 -27.15 4.97
CA ARG A 90 10.93 -27.77 4.22
C ARG A 90 9.96 -26.71 3.73
N ASP A 91 9.22 -27.02 2.67
CA ASP A 91 8.28 -26.09 2.02
C ASP A 91 7.29 -25.44 3.02
N ALA A 92 6.74 -26.21 3.96
CA ALA A 92 5.85 -25.69 5.00
C ALA A 92 6.53 -24.68 5.94
N GLU A 93 7.79 -24.94 6.33
CA GLU A 93 8.57 -24.08 7.23
C GLU A 93 9.02 -22.81 6.49
N ALA A 94 9.45 -22.95 5.24
CA ALA A 94 9.80 -21.82 4.37
C ALA A 94 8.58 -20.92 4.09
N SER A 95 7.40 -21.51 3.92
CA SER A 95 6.13 -20.77 3.79
C SER A 95 5.79 -19.98 5.04
N ILE A 96 5.91 -20.57 6.23
CA ILE A 96 5.69 -19.87 7.51
C ILE A 96 6.69 -18.71 7.68
N GLY A 97 7.96 -18.90 7.32
CA GLY A 97 8.97 -17.85 7.41
C GLY A 97 8.78 -16.73 6.39
N ALA A 98 8.42 -17.06 5.14
CA ALA A 98 8.04 -16.08 4.14
C ALA A 98 6.81 -15.29 4.58
N ASP A 99 5.88 -15.95 5.26
CA ASP A 99 4.70 -15.33 5.81
C ASP A 99 5.04 -14.31 6.91
N ALA A 100 5.84 -14.71 7.88
CA ALA A 100 6.30 -13.83 8.94
C ALA A 100 7.12 -12.64 8.41
N ALA A 101 7.98 -12.86 7.41
CA ALA A 101 8.75 -11.79 6.77
C ALA A 101 7.85 -10.78 6.05
N MET A 102 6.79 -11.23 5.40
CA MET A 102 5.83 -10.33 4.73
C MET A 102 4.99 -9.52 5.72
N GLN A 103 4.69 -10.06 6.91
CA GLN A 103 4.07 -9.31 7.99
C GLN A 103 5.00 -8.20 8.50
N ASN A 104 6.27 -8.52 8.73
CA ASN A 104 7.29 -7.52 9.10
C ASN A 104 7.43 -6.44 8.03
N PHE A 105 7.49 -6.83 6.76
CA PHE A 105 7.51 -5.87 5.65
C PHE A 105 6.30 -4.93 5.67
N ALA A 106 5.08 -5.46 5.84
CA ALA A 106 3.85 -4.67 5.88
C ALA A 106 3.80 -3.71 7.08
N LEU A 107 4.30 -4.15 8.24
CA LEU A 107 4.44 -3.30 9.43
C LEU A 107 5.32 -2.09 9.12
N TRP A 108 6.53 -2.30 8.58
CA TRP A 108 7.45 -1.20 8.32
C TRP A 108 7.01 -0.31 7.16
N ARG A 109 6.40 -0.90 6.13
CA ARG A 109 5.91 -0.15 4.97
C ARG A 109 4.72 0.76 5.29
N SER A 110 3.97 0.43 6.35
CA SER A 110 2.84 1.23 6.84
C SER A 110 3.21 2.28 7.89
N ARG A 111 4.47 2.27 8.38
CA ARG A 111 5.00 3.32 9.27
C ARG A 111 5.36 4.57 8.46
N ILE A 112 4.32 5.28 8.03
CA ILE A 112 4.42 6.53 7.29
C ILE A 112 4.11 7.70 8.21
N ASP A 113 4.84 8.80 8.03
CA ASP A 113 4.51 10.10 8.60
C ASP A 113 4.09 11.03 7.46
N VAL A 114 2.89 11.57 7.55
CA VAL A 114 2.33 12.47 6.54
C VAL A 114 2.43 13.90 7.09
N PRO A 115 3.19 14.80 6.45
CA PRO A 115 3.37 16.14 6.97
C PRO A 115 2.04 16.88 7.19
N GLU A 116 1.95 17.68 8.26
CA GLU A 116 0.75 18.48 8.53
C GLU A 116 0.42 19.44 7.38
N ALA A 117 1.43 19.91 6.65
CA ALA A 117 1.24 20.71 5.44
C ALA A 117 0.45 19.95 4.35
N THR A 118 0.69 18.64 4.18
CA THR A 118 -0.08 17.78 3.27
C THR A 118 -1.53 17.69 3.75
N HIS A 119 -1.75 17.45 5.04
CA HIS A 119 -3.10 17.43 5.63
C HIS A 119 -3.84 18.76 5.43
N ALA A 120 -3.18 19.89 5.68
CA ALA A 120 -3.73 21.22 5.47
C ALA A 120 -4.10 21.45 4.00
N THR A 121 -3.24 21.03 3.07
CA THR A 121 -3.48 21.14 1.63
C THR A 121 -4.68 20.30 1.19
N LEU A 122 -4.78 19.05 1.64
CA LEU A 122 -5.92 18.17 1.33
C LEU A 122 -7.23 18.74 1.89
N ARG A 123 -7.21 19.32 3.10
CA ARG A 123 -8.37 20.03 3.67
C ARG A 123 -8.77 21.24 2.82
N ALA A 124 -7.81 22.06 2.40
CA ALA A 124 -8.07 23.22 1.56
C ALA A 124 -8.67 22.82 0.20
N LEU A 125 -8.12 21.80 -0.46
CA LEU A 125 -8.64 21.28 -1.73
C LEU A 125 -10.06 20.71 -1.58
N GLY A 126 -10.33 19.99 -0.49
CA GLY A 126 -11.68 19.51 -0.17
C GLY A 126 -12.69 20.65 0.02
N ASN A 127 -12.26 21.78 0.59
CA ASN A 127 -13.11 22.96 0.75
C ASN A 127 -13.37 23.65 -0.60
N VAL A 128 -12.34 23.85 -1.43
CA VAL A 128 -12.50 24.43 -2.78
C VAL A 128 -13.52 23.63 -3.57
N ILE A 129 -13.37 22.31 -3.63
CA ILE A 129 -14.32 21.41 -4.31
C ILE A 129 -15.75 21.54 -3.77
N ARG A 130 -15.91 21.77 -2.46
CA ARG A 130 -17.23 22.00 -1.85
C ARG A 130 -17.86 23.30 -2.35
N TRP A 131 -17.08 24.37 -2.53
CA TRP A 131 -17.58 25.65 -3.06
C TRP A 131 -18.11 25.52 -4.49
N TRP A 132 -17.49 24.69 -5.34
CA TRP A 132 -17.98 24.40 -6.69
C TRP A 132 -19.34 23.67 -6.73
N ARG A 133 -19.88 23.22 -5.59
CA ARG A 133 -21.22 22.59 -5.51
C ARG A 133 -22.36 23.60 -5.35
N SER A 134 -22.10 24.87 -5.06
CA SER A 134 -23.16 25.85 -4.79
C SER A 134 -23.27 26.87 -5.93
N PRO A 135 -24.28 26.76 -6.82
CA PRO A 135 -24.73 27.92 -7.56
C PRO A 135 -25.54 28.79 -6.58
N MET A 136 -24.91 29.84 -6.03
CA MET A 136 -25.45 30.72 -4.98
C MET A 136 -25.70 30.04 -3.61
N ALA A 137 -24.90 30.39 -2.60
CA ALA A 137 -25.30 30.19 -1.21
C ALA A 137 -24.82 31.38 -0.35
N MET A 138 -25.80 32.15 0.14
CA MET A 138 -25.67 33.11 1.25
C MET A 138 -25.05 32.44 2.51
N PRO A 139 -24.44 33.20 3.44
CA PRO A 139 -23.77 32.63 4.58
C PRO A 139 -24.78 32.08 5.60
N ILE A 140 -24.68 30.79 5.92
CA ILE A 140 -25.35 30.19 7.07
C ILE A 140 -24.34 30.12 8.23
N ARG A 141 -24.69 30.71 9.38
CA ARG A 141 -23.92 30.73 10.63
C ARG A 141 -23.57 29.30 11.10
N PRO A 142 -22.43 29.10 11.79
CA PRO A 142 -22.06 27.80 12.32
C PRO A 142 -22.79 27.53 13.65
N SER A 143 -23.54 26.44 13.73
CA SER A 143 -23.88 25.80 14.99
C SER A 143 -23.19 24.45 15.08
N ALA A 144 -22.30 24.34 16.06
CA ALA A 144 -21.88 23.17 16.83
C ALA A 144 -21.82 21.78 16.17
N GLY A 145 -20.64 21.17 16.25
CA GLY A 145 -20.47 19.72 16.39
C GLY A 145 -20.02 18.98 15.12
N TRP A 146 -18.72 18.81 14.94
CA TRP A 146 -18.16 17.77 14.07
C TRP A 146 -17.62 16.65 14.96
N SER A 147 -18.30 15.50 14.95
CA SER A 147 -17.76 14.26 15.51
C SER A 147 -16.81 13.60 14.50
N ASN A 148 -15.65 13.19 14.99
CA ASN A 148 -14.64 12.43 14.27
C ASN A 148 -15.14 11.01 13.97
N THR A 149 -15.49 10.71 12.72
CA THR A 149 -15.37 9.35 12.19
C THR A 149 -14.88 9.39 10.75
N SER A 150 -13.57 9.14 10.62
CA SER A 150 -12.90 8.88 9.36
C SER A 150 -13.40 7.57 8.76
N SER A 151 -14.25 7.65 7.75
CA SER A 151 -14.61 6.50 6.91
C SER A 151 -14.31 6.85 5.45
N LEU A 152 -13.06 6.64 5.03
CA LEU A 152 -12.63 6.82 3.64
C LEU A 152 -11.65 5.72 3.23
N CYS A 153 -12.20 4.51 3.07
CA CYS A 153 -11.59 3.44 2.30
C CYS A 153 -12.61 2.99 1.25
N CYS A 154 -12.38 3.25 -0.03
CA CYS A 154 -13.14 2.61 -1.11
C CYS A 154 -12.37 1.38 -1.59
N ALA A 155 -12.92 0.20 -1.32
CA ALA A 155 -12.52 -1.03 -2.00
C ALA A 155 -12.88 -0.96 -3.50
N PRO A 156 -12.13 -1.66 -4.37
CA PRO A 156 -12.44 -1.68 -5.80
C PRO A 156 -13.78 -2.40 -6.03
N GLY A 157 -14.75 -1.72 -6.66
CA GLY A 157 -15.98 -2.34 -7.15
C GLY A 157 -17.31 -1.70 -6.73
N GLN A 158 -17.34 -0.69 -5.84
CA GLN A 158 -18.60 0.00 -5.50
C GLN A 158 -18.76 1.30 -6.30
N MET A 159 -19.40 1.22 -7.46
CA MET A 159 -20.07 2.36 -8.08
C MET A 159 -21.29 2.73 -7.23
N ALA A 160 -21.19 3.83 -6.47
CA ALA A 160 -22.33 4.40 -5.74
C ALA A 160 -22.48 5.89 -6.08
N ALA A 161 -23.62 6.21 -6.71
CA ALA A 161 -24.31 7.49 -6.95
C ALA A 161 -23.53 8.80 -7.22
N PRO A 162 -23.97 9.65 -8.18
CA PRO A 162 -23.15 10.71 -8.79
C PRO A 162 -23.07 12.04 -8.01
N SER A 163 -23.50 12.12 -6.75
CA SER A 163 -23.68 13.40 -6.05
C SER A 163 -22.58 13.78 -5.06
N ARG A 164 -21.48 13.02 -4.96
CA ARG A 164 -20.34 13.36 -4.10
C ARG A 164 -19.02 13.25 -4.84
N ILE A 165 -18.36 14.38 -5.00
CA ILE A 165 -16.95 14.44 -5.37
C ILE A 165 -16.12 13.84 -4.23
N ARG A 166 -15.32 12.82 -4.53
CA ARG A 166 -14.50 12.10 -3.54
C ARG A 166 -13.03 12.47 -3.71
N ILE A 167 -12.35 12.68 -2.59
CA ILE A 167 -10.89 12.57 -2.52
C ILE A 167 -10.61 11.10 -2.26
N CYS A 168 -10.06 10.40 -3.24
CA CYS A 168 -9.67 9.00 -3.08
C CYS A 168 -8.16 8.93 -2.87
N ILE A 169 -7.76 8.40 -1.72
CA ILE A 169 -6.38 8.01 -1.43
C ILE A 169 -6.28 6.52 -1.72
N ASN A 170 -5.43 6.14 -2.67
CA ASN A 170 -5.38 4.77 -3.17
C ASN A 170 -4.37 3.93 -2.39
N TRP A 171 -4.79 3.24 -1.32
CA TRP A 171 -3.93 2.31 -0.60
C TRP A 171 -3.95 0.93 -1.28
N ARG A 172 -2.86 0.58 -1.99
CA ARG A 172 -2.72 -0.71 -2.68
C ARG A 172 -2.12 -1.78 -1.76
N SER A 173 -2.79 -2.12 -0.66
CA SER A 173 -2.48 -3.35 0.10
C SER A 173 -3.15 -4.57 -0.55
N LYS A 174 -2.85 -4.84 -1.83
CA LYS A 174 -3.37 -6.06 -2.47
C LYS A 174 -2.55 -7.25 -1.98
N GLY A 175 -3.19 -8.15 -1.22
CA GLY A 175 -2.94 -9.58 -1.39
C GLY A 175 -2.63 -10.42 -0.15
N TRP A 176 -2.18 -9.84 0.96
CA TRP A 176 -1.65 -10.68 2.04
C TRP A 176 -2.74 -11.30 2.95
N ALA A 177 -3.71 -10.49 3.40
CA ALA A 177 -4.83 -10.97 4.20
C ALA A 177 -5.75 -11.99 3.47
N TRP A 178 -5.71 -12.05 2.14
CA TRP A 178 -6.57 -12.95 1.35
C TRP A 178 -6.03 -14.39 1.27
N ARG A 179 -4.73 -14.60 1.52
CA ARG A 179 -4.09 -15.93 1.38
C ARG A 179 -4.25 -16.79 2.65
N GLN A 180 -4.25 -16.16 3.83
CA GLN A 180 -4.50 -16.81 5.13
C GLN A 180 -5.92 -17.40 5.24
N ASN A 181 -6.90 -16.86 4.50
CA ASN A 181 -8.30 -17.29 4.60
C ASN A 181 -8.67 -18.46 3.66
N LYS A 182 -7.75 -18.94 2.82
CA LYS A 182 -7.99 -20.12 1.95
C LYS A 182 -7.58 -21.45 2.58
N SER A 183 -6.73 -21.43 3.60
CA SER A 183 -6.25 -22.65 4.29
C SER A 183 -7.19 -23.14 5.40
N CYS A 184 -8.27 -22.42 5.73
CA CYS A 184 -9.22 -22.80 6.80
C CYS A 184 -10.57 -23.37 6.31
N THR A 185 -10.81 -23.50 5.00
CA THR A 185 -12.11 -24.01 4.47
C THR A 185 -12.00 -25.35 3.75
N SER A 186 -11.05 -26.20 4.14
CA SER A 186 -10.93 -27.57 3.61
C SER A 186 -10.74 -28.54 4.77
N GLY A 187 -11.81 -28.77 5.52
CA GLY A 187 -11.78 -29.67 6.66
C GLY A 187 -13.01 -29.56 7.56
N MET A 188 -14.19 -29.79 7.01
CA MET A 188 -15.39 -30.17 7.77
C MET A 188 -16.25 -31.02 6.84
N THR A 189 -16.01 -32.33 6.90
CA THR A 189 -17.00 -33.37 6.64
C THR A 189 -18.19 -33.22 7.59
#